data_AF-A0A7J8P8G2-F1
#
_entry.id   AF-A0A7J8P8G2-F1
#
_cell.length_a   1.000
_cell.length_b   1.000
_cell.length_c   1.000
_cell.angle_alpha   90.00
_cell.angle_beta   90.00
_cell.angle_gamma   90.00
#
_symmetry.space_group_name_H-M   'P 1'
#
loop_
_entity.id
_entity.type
_entity.pdbx_description
1 polymer ?
#
loop_
_entity_poly.entity_id
_entity_poly.type
_entity_poly.pdbx_seq_one_letter_code
_entity_poly.pdbx_strand_id
1 'polypeptide(L)'
;MQNSMPTSTLSLPLASNSSTSLHLKPTKIYLPPTLSLLSHRLAGFVLDMFFPSFIDLGNELGVPSYVFYASDAAFLGFQFYALGLHDEQNVNIFELKDSDTEFTIPSYLNPVSSKLFPTVMLKPESLPMMNTLARGLRKAKGIMLNTFWELESHAISSLSEASAPPVYPVGPILNLKSECEVHQSSDIMKWLDEQPPSSVVFLCFGSGGSFKGDQVKEIACALEQSGHRFLWSLRQSPEPSKGPMASPTDYDDASAVLPKGFLDRTHGIGKIIGWAPQLAILGHPAIGGFVSHCGWNLTLESIWFEVPIAVWPIFAEQQLNAFKLVRELGLAVEIKMDYRRDGIGSDEIEIVSAKTIEKGKGA
;
A
#
# COMPACT_ATOMS: atom_id res chain seq x y z
N MET A 1 15.87 -41.46 3.86
CA MET A 1 15.70 -41.02 2.46
C MET A 1 14.50 -40.10 2.41
N GLN A 2 14.75 -38.79 2.43
CA GLN A 2 13.73 -37.74 2.28
C GLN A 2 13.52 -37.51 0.78
N ASN A 3 12.31 -37.71 0.28
CA ASN A 3 11.93 -37.31 -1.08
C ASN A 3 11.33 -35.91 -1.03
N SER A 4 12.10 -34.93 -1.50
CA SER A 4 11.64 -33.58 -1.82
C SER A 4 10.74 -33.60 -3.06
N MET A 5 9.54 -33.02 -2.96
CA MET A 5 8.73 -32.72 -4.15
C MET A 5 9.32 -31.52 -4.90
N PRO A 6 9.37 -31.53 -6.25
CA PRO A 6 9.84 -30.39 -7.03
C PRO A 6 8.74 -29.34 -7.16
N THR A 7 8.99 -28.14 -6.64
CA THR A 7 8.25 -26.91 -6.98
C THR A 7 8.70 -26.46 -8.36
N SER A 8 7.85 -26.64 -9.39
CA SER A 8 8.13 -26.10 -10.72
C SER A 8 7.62 -24.66 -10.81
N THR A 9 8.52 -23.70 -10.65
CA THR A 9 8.27 -22.28 -10.96
C THR A 9 8.41 -22.08 -12.47
N LEU A 10 7.32 -21.71 -13.14
CA LEU A 10 7.33 -21.40 -14.57
C LEU A 10 7.54 -19.90 -14.74
N SER A 11 8.77 -19.49 -14.99
CA SER A 11 9.13 -18.10 -15.30
C SER A 11 8.89 -17.83 -16.80
N LEU A 12 7.99 -16.88 -17.10
CA LEU A 12 7.80 -16.36 -18.45
C LEU A 12 8.73 -15.15 -18.68
N PRO A 13 9.47 -15.08 -19.80
CA PRO A 13 10.33 -13.94 -20.10
C PRO A 13 9.49 -12.72 -20.50
N LEU A 14 9.70 -11.59 -19.80
CA LEU A 14 9.14 -10.29 -20.17
C LEU A 14 9.87 -9.77 -21.42
N ALA A 15 9.18 -9.76 -22.55
CA ALA A 15 9.67 -9.12 -23.77
C ALA A 15 9.48 -7.59 -23.67
N SER A 16 10.57 -6.87 -23.93
CA SER A 16 10.68 -5.42 -23.94
C SER A 16 10.07 -4.78 -25.20
N ASN A 17 9.42 -3.63 -24.97
CA ASN A 17 9.20 -2.48 -25.84
C ASN A 17 8.11 -2.47 -26.94
N SER A 18 7.41 -1.32 -26.89
CA SER A 18 6.69 -0.56 -27.91
C SER A 18 5.17 -0.78 -28.03
N SER A 19 4.45 0.26 -27.59
CA SER A 19 3.16 0.75 -28.10
C SER A 19 2.33 -0.25 -28.91
N THR A 20 1.64 -1.14 -28.21
CA THR A 20 0.51 -1.91 -28.75
C THR A 20 -0.47 -2.12 -27.61
N SER A 21 -1.77 -1.98 -27.87
CA SER A 21 -2.81 -2.22 -26.88
C SER A 21 -2.58 -3.59 -26.25
N LEU A 22 -2.71 -3.67 -24.91
CA LEU A 22 -2.72 -4.92 -24.17
C LEU A 22 -4.03 -5.67 -24.48
N HIS A 23 -4.22 -6.06 -25.73
CA HIS A 23 -5.08 -7.19 -26.07
C HIS A 23 -4.33 -8.43 -25.62
N LEU A 24 -4.51 -8.81 -24.36
CA LEU A 24 -4.47 -10.22 -23.99
C LEU A 24 -5.55 -10.89 -24.84
N LYS A 25 -5.19 -11.32 -26.06
CA LYS A 25 -5.97 -12.36 -26.73
C LYS A 25 -6.05 -13.49 -25.71
N PRO A 26 -7.24 -14.02 -25.39
CA PRO A 26 -7.31 -15.26 -24.64
C PRO A 26 -6.61 -16.30 -25.52
N THR A 27 -5.32 -16.50 -25.28
CA THR A 27 -4.63 -17.68 -25.73
C THR A 27 -5.39 -18.78 -25.04
N LYS A 28 -6.22 -19.51 -25.79
CA LYS A 28 -6.81 -20.75 -25.30
C LYS A 28 -5.64 -21.55 -24.75
N ILE A 29 -5.48 -21.57 -23.43
CA ILE A 29 -4.58 -22.49 -22.79
C ILE A 29 -5.26 -23.83 -23.05
N TYR A 30 -4.79 -24.51 -24.10
CA TYR A 30 -5.12 -25.90 -24.34
C TYR A 30 -4.48 -26.66 -23.19
N LEU A 31 -5.17 -26.71 -22.06
CA LEU A 31 -4.90 -27.71 -21.05
C LEU A 31 -5.29 -29.04 -21.70
N PRO A 32 -4.34 -29.98 -21.87
CA PRO A 32 -4.71 -31.30 -22.31
C PRO A 32 -5.79 -31.88 -21.38
N PRO A 33 -6.55 -32.92 -21.77
CA PRO A 33 -7.57 -33.58 -20.94
C PRO A 33 -7.05 -34.19 -19.61
N THR A 34 -5.84 -33.83 -19.21
CA THR A 34 -4.96 -34.45 -18.22
C THR A 34 -5.06 -33.83 -16.82
N LEU A 35 -6.07 -33.01 -16.50
CA LEU A 35 -6.45 -32.82 -15.09
C LEU A 35 -6.88 -34.15 -14.45
N SER A 36 -7.19 -35.16 -15.26
CA SER A 36 -7.38 -36.57 -14.88
C SER A 36 -6.10 -37.31 -14.46
N LEU A 37 -4.89 -36.75 -14.69
CA LEU A 37 -3.60 -37.35 -14.32
C LEU A 37 -3.02 -36.81 -12.99
N LEU A 38 -3.65 -35.81 -12.37
CA LEU A 38 -3.26 -35.41 -11.02
C LEU A 38 -3.80 -36.45 -10.03
N SER A 39 -2.92 -37.03 -9.22
CA SER A 39 -3.29 -37.96 -8.15
C SER A 39 -4.16 -37.29 -7.05
N HIS A 40 -4.34 -35.98 -7.12
CA HIS A 40 -5.09 -35.16 -6.16
C HIS A 40 -6.07 -34.25 -6.90
N ARG A 41 -7.30 -34.16 -6.40
CA ARG A 41 -8.32 -33.24 -6.91
C ARG A 41 -7.96 -31.80 -6.53
N LEU A 42 -7.83 -30.91 -7.53
CA LEU A 42 -7.64 -29.49 -7.30
C LEU A 42 -8.87 -28.88 -6.60
N ALA A 43 -8.68 -28.29 -5.43
CA ALA A 43 -9.76 -27.78 -4.58
C ALA A 43 -10.22 -26.36 -4.97
N GLY A 44 -9.33 -25.53 -5.51
CA GLY A 44 -9.61 -24.16 -5.91
C GLY A 44 -8.35 -23.37 -6.27
N PHE A 45 -8.54 -22.22 -6.91
CA PHE A 45 -7.52 -21.20 -7.12
C PHE A 45 -7.62 -20.11 -6.04
N VAL A 46 -6.49 -19.58 -5.60
CA VAL A 46 -6.43 -18.33 -4.83
C VAL A 46 -5.63 -17.34 -5.67
N LEU A 47 -6.32 -16.32 -6.18
CA LEU A 47 -5.78 -15.31 -7.08
C LEU A 47 -5.56 -14.02 -6.31
N ASP A 48 -4.57 -13.20 -6.66
CA ASP A 48 -4.54 -11.84 -6.10
C ASP A 48 -5.58 -10.93 -6.77
N MET A 49 -5.87 -9.81 -6.11
CA MET A 49 -6.89 -8.85 -6.51
C MET A 49 -6.69 -8.21 -7.89
N PHE A 50 -5.49 -8.29 -8.50
CA PHE A 50 -5.20 -7.78 -9.84
C PHE A 50 -5.43 -8.80 -10.96
N PHE A 51 -5.66 -10.08 -10.64
CA PHE A 51 -5.92 -11.13 -11.63
C PHE A 51 -7.32 -11.77 -11.56
N PRO A 52 -8.41 -11.02 -11.32
CA PRO A 52 -9.74 -11.63 -11.33
C PRO A 52 -10.15 -12.11 -12.74
N SER A 53 -9.44 -11.71 -13.80
CA SER A 53 -9.62 -12.25 -15.16
C SER A 53 -9.37 -13.75 -15.26
N PHE A 54 -8.60 -14.35 -14.35
CA PHE A 54 -8.36 -15.80 -14.32
C PHE A 54 -9.51 -16.59 -13.66
N ILE A 55 -10.50 -15.91 -13.08
CA ILE A 55 -11.70 -16.58 -12.54
C ILE A 55 -12.47 -17.30 -13.64
N ASP A 56 -12.58 -16.69 -14.83
CA ASP A 56 -13.28 -17.30 -15.97
C ASP A 56 -12.58 -18.59 -16.42
N LEU A 57 -11.24 -18.63 -16.36
CA LEU A 57 -10.47 -19.87 -16.60
C LEU A 57 -10.75 -20.93 -15.52
N GLY A 58 -10.83 -20.55 -14.25
CA GLY A 58 -11.21 -21.48 -13.19
C GLY A 58 -12.59 -22.10 -13.44
N ASN A 59 -13.56 -21.28 -13.87
CA ASN A 59 -14.90 -21.72 -14.21
C ASN A 59 -14.91 -22.70 -15.40
N GLU A 60 -14.12 -22.45 -16.45
CA GLU A 60 -13.96 -23.38 -17.60
C GLU A 60 -13.42 -24.75 -17.17
N LEU A 61 -12.59 -24.79 -16.12
CA LEU A 61 -12.03 -26.01 -15.55
C LEU A 61 -12.93 -26.68 -14.51
N GLY A 62 -14.08 -26.07 -14.17
CA GLY A 62 -14.96 -26.53 -13.10
C GLY A 62 -14.33 -26.41 -11.70
N VAL A 63 -13.35 -25.52 -11.53
CA VAL A 63 -12.58 -25.31 -10.30
C VAL A 63 -12.93 -23.94 -9.71
N PRO A 64 -13.36 -23.84 -8.45
CA PRO A 64 -13.72 -22.56 -7.86
C PRO A 64 -12.50 -21.63 -7.71
N SER A 65 -12.71 -20.34 -7.94
CA SER A 65 -11.68 -19.31 -7.74
C SER A 65 -12.04 -18.40 -6.56
N TYR A 66 -11.08 -18.23 -5.67
CA TYR A 66 -11.11 -17.28 -4.55
C TYR A 66 -10.12 -16.16 -4.83
N VAL A 67 -10.33 -15.01 -4.21
CA VAL A 67 -9.39 -13.88 -4.32
C VAL A 67 -8.78 -13.59 -2.95
N PHE A 68 -7.46 -13.43 -2.89
CA PHE A 68 -6.78 -12.79 -1.77
C PHE A 68 -6.66 -11.30 -2.08
N TYR A 69 -7.36 -10.49 -1.29
CA TYR A 69 -7.44 -9.05 -1.44
C TYR A 69 -6.51 -8.39 -0.42
N ALA A 70 -5.39 -7.85 -0.93
CA ALA A 70 -4.26 -7.36 -0.15
C ALA A 70 -4.40 -5.88 0.29
N SER A 71 -5.65 -5.43 0.46
CA SER A 71 -6.02 -4.12 1.02
C SER A 71 -7.15 -4.34 2.05
N ASP A 72 -7.68 -3.25 2.60
CA ASP A 72 -8.71 -3.29 3.64
C ASP A 72 -10.13 -3.55 3.11
N ALA A 73 -11.05 -3.90 4.01
CA ALA A 73 -12.45 -4.17 3.67
C ALA A 73 -13.16 -2.90 3.20
N ALA A 74 -12.84 -1.74 3.79
CA ALA A 74 -13.47 -0.47 3.44
C ALA A 74 -13.19 -0.08 1.98
N PHE A 75 -11.99 -0.33 1.48
CA PHE A 75 -11.56 -0.09 0.12
C PHE A 75 -12.21 -1.06 -0.87
N LEU A 76 -12.38 -2.34 -0.53
CA LEU A 76 -13.18 -3.27 -1.34
C LEU A 76 -14.62 -2.76 -1.49
N GLY A 77 -15.23 -2.31 -0.38
CA GLY A 77 -16.57 -1.71 -0.40
C GLY A 77 -16.63 -0.45 -1.25
N PHE A 78 -15.61 0.41 -1.17
CA PHE A 78 -15.49 1.59 -2.03
C PHE A 78 -15.38 1.23 -3.51
N GLN A 79 -14.58 0.21 -3.88
CA GLN A 79 -14.50 -0.23 -5.28
C GLN A 79 -15.87 -0.66 -5.84
N PHE A 80 -16.65 -1.39 -5.03
CA PHE A 80 -18.00 -1.79 -5.41
C PHE A 80 -18.98 -0.63 -5.49
N TYR A 81 -18.89 0.31 -4.56
CA TYR A 81 -19.67 1.54 -4.57
C TYR A 81 -19.34 2.41 -5.79
N ALA A 82 -18.06 2.64 -6.07
CA ALA A 82 -17.57 3.39 -7.23
C ALA A 82 -18.04 2.77 -8.54
N LEU A 83 -18.01 1.43 -8.64
CA LEU A 83 -18.54 0.72 -9.79
C LEU A 83 -20.06 0.90 -9.94
N GLY A 84 -20.83 0.90 -8.85
CA GLY A 84 -22.27 1.17 -8.87
C GLY A 84 -22.60 2.59 -9.32
N LEU A 85 -21.84 3.60 -8.84
CA LEU A 85 -21.95 4.98 -9.32
C LEU A 85 -21.77 5.07 -10.84
N HIS A 86 -20.79 4.37 -11.38
CA HIS A 86 -20.54 4.31 -12.83
C HIS A 86 -21.65 3.58 -13.59
N ASP A 87 -22.00 2.36 -13.18
CA ASP A 87 -22.89 1.48 -13.95
C ASP A 87 -24.39 1.82 -13.80
N GLU A 88 -24.82 2.34 -12.65
CA GLU A 88 -26.24 2.55 -12.32
C GLU A 88 -26.65 4.01 -12.33
N GLN A 89 -25.75 4.91 -11.91
CA GLN A 89 -26.05 6.34 -11.77
C GLN A 89 -25.41 7.19 -12.87
N ASN A 90 -24.64 6.57 -13.76
CA ASN A 90 -23.90 7.23 -14.84
C ASN A 90 -23.02 8.39 -14.33
N VAL A 91 -22.54 8.27 -13.08
CA VAL A 91 -21.64 9.24 -12.45
C VAL A 91 -20.22 8.94 -12.91
N ASN A 92 -19.59 9.97 -13.44
CA ASN A 92 -18.25 9.85 -13.96
C ASN A 92 -17.22 10.28 -12.91
N ILE A 93 -16.65 9.32 -12.19
CA ILE A 93 -15.79 9.57 -11.04
C ILE A 93 -14.57 10.44 -11.37
N PHE A 94 -14.05 10.42 -12.61
CA PHE A 94 -12.93 11.29 -12.96
C PHE A 94 -13.30 12.78 -13.02
N GLU A 95 -14.58 13.14 -13.20
CA GLU A 95 -15.06 14.53 -13.14
C GLU A 95 -15.04 15.08 -11.70
N LEU A 96 -14.85 14.22 -10.71
CA LEU A 96 -14.66 14.60 -9.31
C LEU A 96 -13.22 15.03 -9.00
N LYS A 97 -12.30 14.95 -9.98
CA LYS A 97 -10.94 15.46 -9.81
C LYS A 97 -11.00 16.92 -9.38
N ASP A 98 -10.25 17.27 -8.35
CA ASP A 98 -10.19 18.61 -7.74
C ASP A 98 -11.50 19.11 -7.11
N SER A 99 -12.56 18.27 -7.09
CA SER A 99 -13.77 18.51 -6.30
C SER A 99 -13.55 18.15 -4.83
N ASP A 100 -14.32 18.80 -3.95
CA ASP A 100 -14.41 18.49 -2.52
C ASP A 100 -15.79 17.93 -2.13
N THR A 101 -16.42 17.21 -3.06
CA THR A 101 -17.74 16.59 -2.81
C THR A 101 -17.59 15.46 -1.81
N GLU A 102 -18.42 15.47 -0.77
CA GLU A 102 -18.49 14.39 0.20
C GLU A 102 -19.45 13.30 -0.25
N PHE A 103 -19.02 12.05 -0.12
CA PHE A 103 -19.80 10.87 -0.46
C PHE A 103 -20.07 10.03 0.79
N THR A 104 -21.33 9.65 0.98
CA THR A 104 -21.68 8.61 1.96
C THR A 104 -21.44 7.25 1.30
N ILE A 105 -20.30 6.64 1.62
CA ILE A 105 -19.90 5.33 1.09
C ILE A 105 -20.28 4.27 2.13
N PRO A 106 -21.07 3.23 1.80
CA PRO A 106 -21.55 2.26 2.80
C PRO A 106 -20.48 1.52 3.61
N SER A 107 -19.24 1.50 3.14
CA SER A 107 -18.11 0.86 3.82
C SER A 107 -17.30 1.78 4.71
N TYR A 108 -17.69 3.05 4.84
CA TYR A 108 -17.10 4.07 5.71
C TYR A 108 -18.17 4.64 6.65
N LEU A 109 -17.79 4.88 7.91
CA LEU A 109 -18.64 5.46 8.94
C LEU A 109 -18.88 6.95 8.72
N ASN A 110 -17.89 7.65 8.17
CA ASN A 110 -17.94 9.09 7.94
C ASN A 110 -17.99 9.40 6.43
N PRO A 111 -18.61 10.51 6.01
CA PRO A 111 -18.54 10.97 4.62
C PRO A 111 -17.09 11.15 4.16
N VAL A 112 -16.79 10.69 2.95
CA VAL A 112 -15.45 10.75 2.36
C VAL A 112 -15.43 11.78 1.24
N SER A 113 -14.51 12.74 1.32
CA SER A 113 -14.28 13.72 0.25
C SER A 113 -13.67 13.05 -0.99
N SER A 114 -14.09 13.47 -2.18
CA SER A 114 -13.47 13.09 -3.46
C SER A 114 -11.98 13.42 -3.53
N LYS A 115 -11.48 14.37 -2.73
CA LYS A 115 -10.04 14.65 -2.57
C LYS A 115 -9.25 13.50 -1.97
N LEU A 116 -9.89 12.46 -1.48
CA LEU A 116 -9.22 11.27 -0.94
C LEU A 116 -9.39 10.06 -1.85
N PHE A 117 -10.08 10.21 -2.99
CA PHE A 117 -10.25 9.10 -3.92
C PHE A 117 -8.90 8.75 -4.60
N PRO A 118 -8.63 7.46 -4.82
CA PRO A 118 -7.43 6.99 -5.48
C PRO A 118 -7.25 7.65 -6.85
N THR A 119 -6.05 8.17 -7.13
CA THR A 119 -5.75 8.83 -8.41
C THR A 119 -6.05 7.93 -9.62
N VAL A 120 -5.90 6.61 -9.50
CA VAL A 120 -6.21 5.66 -10.60
C VAL A 120 -7.69 5.61 -10.97
N MET A 121 -8.59 6.03 -10.08
CA MET A 121 -10.03 6.13 -10.38
C MET A 121 -10.42 7.53 -10.90
N LEU A 122 -9.55 8.52 -10.70
CA LEU A 122 -9.76 9.90 -11.14
C LEU A 122 -9.17 10.19 -12.54
N LYS A 123 -8.73 9.15 -13.25
CA LYS A 123 -8.07 9.25 -14.55
C LYS A 123 -8.83 8.44 -15.60
N PRO A 124 -9.22 9.03 -16.75
CA PRO A 124 -10.00 8.34 -17.78
C PRO A 124 -9.27 7.13 -18.37
N GLU A 125 -7.93 7.15 -18.42
CA GLU A 125 -7.12 6.07 -18.95
C GLU A 125 -7.04 4.84 -18.04
N SER A 126 -7.17 5.00 -16.72
CA SER A 126 -7.04 3.90 -15.75
C SER A 126 -8.36 3.47 -15.11
N LEU A 127 -9.41 4.30 -15.13
CA LEU A 127 -10.72 3.96 -14.58
C LEU A 127 -11.34 2.69 -15.21
N PRO A 128 -11.28 2.45 -16.54
CA PRO A 128 -11.82 1.23 -17.14
C PRO A 128 -11.17 -0.05 -16.61
N MET A 129 -9.85 0.00 -16.32
CA MET A 129 -9.13 -1.11 -15.70
C MET A 129 -9.66 -1.37 -14.28
N MET A 130 -9.82 -0.32 -13.47
CA MET A 130 -10.36 -0.45 -12.11
C MET A 130 -11.79 -1.02 -12.11
N ASN A 131 -12.65 -0.54 -13.01
CA ASN A 131 -14.00 -1.08 -13.17
C ASN A 131 -13.98 -2.55 -13.61
N THR A 132 -13.04 -2.94 -14.46
CA THR A 132 -12.87 -4.34 -14.88
C THR A 132 -12.44 -5.22 -13.71
N LEU A 133 -11.50 -4.75 -12.89
CA LEU A 133 -11.09 -5.46 -11.68
C LEU A 133 -12.26 -5.63 -10.72
N ALA A 134 -12.99 -4.56 -10.40
CA ALA A 134 -14.15 -4.59 -9.51
C ALA A 134 -15.26 -5.54 -10.00
N ARG A 135 -15.57 -5.54 -11.31
CA ARG A 135 -16.52 -6.52 -11.90
C ARG A 135 -16.01 -7.95 -11.78
N GLY A 136 -14.71 -8.16 -12.01
CA GLY A 136 -14.08 -9.47 -11.86
C GLY A 136 -14.13 -9.99 -10.43
N LEU A 137 -13.84 -9.13 -9.44
CA LEU A 137 -13.92 -9.48 -8.01
C LEU A 137 -15.31 -9.99 -7.62
N ARG A 138 -16.39 -9.41 -8.18
CA ARG A 138 -17.77 -9.88 -7.95
C ARG A 138 -18.05 -11.30 -8.46
N LYS A 139 -17.20 -11.85 -9.34
CA LYS A 139 -17.32 -13.24 -9.82
C LYS A 139 -16.65 -14.27 -8.92
N ALA A 140 -15.85 -13.83 -7.93
CA ALA A 140 -15.13 -14.75 -7.06
C ALA A 140 -16.12 -15.59 -6.23
N LYS A 141 -15.75 -16.85 -5.93
CA LYS A 141 -16.53 -17.68 -4.99
C LYS A 141 -16.44 -17.13 -3.56
N GLY A 142 -15.40 -16.37 -3.27
CA GLY A 142 -15.19 -15.68 -2.01
C GLY A 142 -13.92 -14.87 -2.03
N ILE A 143 -13.85 -13.86 -1.15
CA ILE A 143 -12.75 -12.91 -1.08
C ILE A 143 -12.15 -12.97 0.33
N MET A 144 -10.89 -13.35 0.42
CA MET A 144 -10.10 -13.32 1.65
C MET A 144 -9.47 -11.94 1.80
N LEU A 145 -9.73 -11.28 2.92
CA LEU A 145 -9.24 -9.94 3.22
C LEU A 145 -8.13 -10.04 4.26
N ASN A 146 -7.01 -9.35 4.03
CA ASN A 146 -5.97 -9.23 5.06
C ASN A 146 -6.39 -8.22 6.14
N THR A 147 -7.44 -8.54 6.89
CA THR A 147 -8.00 -7.72 7.97
C THR A 147 -8.69 -8.63 8.99
N PHE A 148 -9.14 -8.07 10.11
CA PHE A 148 -9.88 -8.79 11.16
C PHE A 148 -11.15 -8.04 11.57
N TRP A 149 -12.08 -8.75 12.19
CA TRP A 149 -13.43 -8.25 12.46
C TRP A 149 -13.43 -7.01 13.36
N GLU A 150 -12.64 -7.02 14.43
CA GLU A 150 -12.59 -5.93 15.40
C GLU A 150 -12.06 -4.62 14.79
N LEU A 151 -11.25 -4.69 13.73
CA LEU A 151 -10.73 -3.51 13.03
C LEU A 151 -11.73 -2.91 12.04
N GLU A 152 -12.53 -3.76 11.38
CA GLU A 152 -13.33 -3.34 10.21
C GLU A 152 -14.77 -3.87 10.19
N SER A 153 -15.35 -4.18 11.34
CA SER A 153 -16.70 -4.77 11.46
C SER A 153 -17.77 -4.05 10.64
N HIS A 154 -17.76 -2.71 10.60
CA HIS A 154 -18.69 -1.91 9.79
C HIS A 154 -18.55 -2.20 8.28
N ALA A 155 -17.33 -2.10 7.75
CA ALA A 155 -17.06 -2.34 6.34
C ALA A 155 -17.34 -3.80 5.92
N ILE A 156 -17.01 -4.76 6.79
CA ILE A 156 -17.30 -6.17 6.56
C ILE A 156 -18.80 -6.41 6.51
N SER A 157 -19.57 -5.78 7.42
CA SER A 157 -21.03 -5.90 7.46
C SER A 157 -21.68 -5.31 6.20
N SER A 158 -21.26 -4.13 5.76
CA SER A 158 -21.84 -3.50 4.57
C SER A 158 -21.56 -4.25 3.27
N LEU A 159 -20.41 -4.95 3.18
CA LEU A 159 -20.12 -5.86 2.07
C LEU A 159 -21.10 -7.04 2.01
N SER A 160 -21.52 -7.57 3.16
CA SER A 160 -22.50 -8.66 3.20
C SER A 160 -23.89 -8.22 2.73
N GLU A 161 -24.28 -6.96 2.97
CA GLU A 161 -25.58 -6.41 2.56
C GLU A 161 -25.63 -6.07 1.07
N ALA A 162 -24.49 -5.68 0.48
CA ALA A 162 -24.37 -5.23 -0.90
C ALA A 162 -24.35 -6.34 -1.97
N SER A 163 -24.82 -7.55 -1.64
CA SER A 163 -24.74 -8.74 -2.53
C SER A 163 -23.33 -9.03 -3.07
N ALA A 164 -22.29 -8.66 -2.31
CA ALA A 164 -20.91 -9.02 -2.65
C ALA A 164 -20.67 -10.53 -2.48
N PRO A 165 -19.62 -11.10 -3.09
CA PRO A 165 -19.17 -12.44 -2.74
C PRO A 165 -18.89 -12.56 -1.24
N PRO A 166 -19.02 -13.76 -0.66
CA PRO A 166 -18.66 -13.99 0.74
C PRO A 166 -17.25 -13.49 1.04
N VAL A 167 -17.14 -12.64 2.05
CA VAL A 167 -15.86 -12.07 2.50
C VAL A 167 -15.36 -12.79 3.74
N TYR A 168 -14.05 -13.05 3.79
CA TYR A 168 -13.38 -13.76 4.87
C TYR A 168 -12.25 -12.90 5.41
N PRO A 169 -12.44 -12.19 6.54
CA PRO A 169 -11.34 -11.54 7.23
C PRO A 169 -10.40 -12.62 7.80
N VAL A 170 -9.16 -12.68 7.29
CA VAL A 170 -8.16 -13.71 7.64
C VAL A 170 -6.86 -13.11 8.21
N GLY A 171 -6.85 -11.80 8.44
CA GLY A 171 -5.70 -11.05 8.93
C GLY A 171 -5.57 -10.97 10.45
N PRO A 172 -4.53 -10.28 10.93
CA PRO A 172 -3.42 -9.73 10.15
C PRO A 172 -2.44 -10.86 9.72
N ILE A 173 -2.21 -11.00 8.42
CA ILE A 173 -1.19 -11.88 7.86
C ILE A 173 0.08 -11.05 7.68
N LEU A 174 1.06 -11.32 8.54
CA LEU A 174 2.35 -10.62 8.57
C LEU A 174 3.50 -11.62 8.36
N ASN A 175 4.59 -11.16 7.74
CA ASN A 175 5.78 -11.98 7.54
C ASN A 175 6.77 -11.87 8.71
N LEU A 176 6.35 -12.30 9.91
CA LEU A 176 7.13 -12.21 11.17
C LEU A 176 8.49 -12.94 11.14
N LYS A 177 8.70 -13.85 10.18
CA LYS A 177 9.91 -14.67 10.07
C LYS A 177 10.86 -14.22 8.97
N SER A 178 10.59 -13.09 8.32
CA SER A 178 11.48 -12.56 7.28
C SER A 178 12.81 -12.13 7.89
N GLU A 179 13.78 -13.04 7.89
CA GLU A 179 15.19 -12.74 8.18
C GLU A 179 15.69 -11.77 7.10
N CYS A 180 15.61 -10.47 7.37
CA CYS A 180 16.28 -9.46 6.56
C CYS A 180 17.78 -9.54 6.80
N GLU A 181 18.57 -9.28 5.75
CA GLU A 181 20.03 -9.38 5.72
C GLU A 181 20.70 -8.97 7.05
N VAL A 182 21.27 -9.98 7.71
CA VAL A 182 21.69 -9.94 9.12
C VAL A 182 22.67 -8.79 9.42
N HIS A 183 23.46 -8.35 8.44
CA HIS A 183 24.49 -7.34 8.65
C HIS A 183 23.95 -5.90 8.72
N GLN A 184 23.15 -5.44 7.75
CA GLN A 184 22.56 -4.09 7.80
C GLN A 184 21.51 -3.98 8.90
N SER A 185 20.76 -5.07 9.15
CA SER A 185 19.86 -5.12 10.29
C SER A 185 20.62 -4.94 11.61
N SER A 186 21.84 -5.49 11.75
CA SER A 186 22.55 -5.43 13.02
C SER A 186 22.96 -4.02 13.46
N ASP A 187 23.41 -3.15 12.54
CA ASP A 187 23.84 -1.79 12.91
C ASP A 187 22.66 -0.84 13.12
N ILE A 188 21.52 -1.11 12.49
CA ILE A 188 20.27 -0.40 12.75
C ILE A 188 19.78 -0.75 14.16
N MET A 189 19.72 -2.05 14.49
CA MET A 189 19.25 -2.49 15.80
C MET A 189 20.15 -2.00 16.93
N LYS A 190 21.48 -2.08 16.79
CA LYS A 190 22.40 -1.52 17.80
C LYS A 190 22.15 -0.04 18.08
N TRP A 191 21.91 0.77 17.04
CA TRP A 191 21.61 2.18 17.25
C TRP A 191 20.28 2.37 17.98
N LEU A 192 19.27 1.54 17.69
CA LEU A 192 17.99 1.56 18.39
C LEU A 192 18.11 1.09 19.85
N ASP A 193 18.97 0.10 20.14
CA ASP A 193 19.26 -0.40 21.49
C ASP A 193 19.83 0.70 22.40
N GLU A 194 20.51 1.69 21.82
CA GLU A 194 21.09 2.84 22.53
C GLU A 194 20.06 3.95 22.81
N GLN A 195 18.83 3.84 22.29
CA GLN A 195 17.79 4.86 22.47
C GLN A 195 16.85 4.53 23.63
N PRO A 196 16.31 5.54 24.33
CA PRO A 196 15.25 5.32 25.31
C PRO A 196 14.01 4.66 24.69
N PRO A 197 13.24 3.87 25.45
CA PRO A 197 11.96 3.30 25.00
C PRO A 197 11.01 4.39 24.49
N SER A 198 10.27 4.07 23.43
CA SER A 198 9.26 4.92 22.79
C SER A 198 9.71 6.36 22.51
N SER A 199 10.99 6.55 22.15
CA SER A 199 11.59 7.88 21.96
C SER A 199 11.94 8.21 20.50
N VAL A 200 11.91 7.20 19.62
CA VAL A 200 12.31 7.33 18.21
C VAL A 200 11.07 7.34 17.31
N VAL A 201 10.99 8.35 16.44
CA VAL A 201 10.02 8.37 15.34
C VAL A 201 10.65 7.67 14.13
N PHE A 202 10.01 6.62 13.64
CA PHE A 202 10.43 5.93 12.42
C PHE A 202 9.73 6.55 11.20
N LEU A 203 10.47 6.84 10.14
CA LEU A 203 9.94 7.34 8.87
C LEU A 203 10.22 6.33 7.77
N CYS A 204 9.17 5.73 7.21
CA CYS A 204 9.27 4.81 6.08
C CYS A 204 8.02 4.87 5.21
N PHE A 205 8.24 4.96 3.90
CA PHE A 205 7.19 5.12 2.91
C PHE A 205 7.03 3.87 2.02
N GLY A 206 7.36 2.71 2.59
CA GLY A 206 7.29 1.41 1.92
C GLY A 206 8.28 1.25 0.77
N SER A 207 8.10 0.20 -0.02
CA SER A 207 8.99 -0.14 -1.13
C SER A 207 8.86 0.79 -2.34
N GLY A 208 7.70 1.44 -2.51
CA GLY A 208 7.40 2.30 -3.66
C GLY A 208 7.38 3.81 -3.37
N GLY A 209 7.47 4.21 -2.08
CA GLY A 209 7.43 5.61 -1.67
C GLY A 209 8.81 6.26 -1.66
N SER A 210 8.86 7.48 -2.19
CA SER A 210 10.05 8.31 -2.25
C SER A 210 9.65 9.76 -2.52
N PHE A 211 10.50 10.69 -2.12
CA PHE A 211 10.27 12.12 -2.31
C PHE A 211 11.35 12.76 -3.20
N LYS A 212 10.99 13.82 -3.91
CA LYS A 212 11.97 14.66 -4.65
C LYS A 212 12.78 15.52 -3.66
N GLY A 213 13.93 16.00 -4.11
CA GLY A 213 14.91 16.68 -3.26
C GLY A 213 14.37 17.84 -2.42
N ASP A 214 13.46 18.66 -2.95
CA ASP A 214 12.92 19.79 -2.18
C ASP A 214 12.01 19.34 -1.02
N GLN A 215 11.21 18.30 -1.23
CA GLN A 215 10.43 17.71 -0.13
C GLN A 215 11.33 16.98 0.88
N VAL A 216 12.42 16.34 0.44
CA VAL A 216 13.44 15.74 1.32
C VAL A 216 14.06 16.82 2.23
N LYS A 217 14.35 18.01 1.70
CA LYS A 217 14.86 19.13 2.51
C LYS A 217 13.85 19.60 3.55
N GLU A 218 12.57 19.73 3.21
CA GLU A 218 11.54 20.11 4.18
C GLU A 218 11.36 19.06 5.30
N ILE A 219 11.41 17.76 4.95
CA ILE A 219 11.39 16.68 5.95
C ILE A 219 12.62 16.77 6.87
N ALA A 220 13.81 16.96 6.30
CA ALA A 220 15.04 17.11 7.09
C ALA A 220 14.97 18.32 8.02
N CYS A 221 14.50 19.48 7.53
CA CYS A 221 14.28 20.67 8.34
C CYS A 221 13.30 20.41 9.49
N ALA A 222 12.19 19.70 9.24
CA ALA A 222 11.21 19.38 10.27
C ALA A 222 11.79 18.46 11.35
N LEU A 223 12.51 17.41 10.95
CA LEU A 223 13.16 16.48 11.88
C LEU A 223 14.16 17.21 12.77
N GLU A 224 15.00 18.07 12.17
CA GLU A 224 15.97 18.88 12.91
C GLU A 224 15.31 19.85 13.89
N GLN A 225 14.25 20.57 13.46
CA GLN A 225 13.52 21.53 14.29
C GLN A 225 12.77 20.86 15.44
N SER A 226 12.21 19.67 15.20
CA SER A 226 11.45 18.93 16.19
C SER A 226 12.29 18.49 17.40
N GLY A 227 13.60 18.29 17.21
CA GLY A 227 14.51 17.79 18.23
C GLY A 227 14.22 16.35 18.70
N HIS A 228 13.22 15.67 18.11
CA HIS A 228 12.92 14.28 18.42
C HIS A 228 13.96 13.34 17.80
N ARG A 229 14.14 12.17 18.42
CA ARG A 229 14.98 11.13 17.82
C ARG A 229 14.25 10.54 16.61
N PHE A 230 14.99 10.25 15.55
CA PHE A 230 14.39 9.70 14.34
C PHE A 230 15.26 8.65 13.67
N LEU A 231 14.59 7.67 13.07
CA LEU A 231 15.17 6.73 12.13
C LEU A 231 14.44 6.91 10.80
N TRP A 232 15.15 7.29 9.74
CA TRP A 232 14.53 7.59 8.46
C TRP A 232 15.07 6.71 7.34
N SER A 233 14.19 5.88 6.78
CA SER A 233 14.39 5.19 5.50
C SER A 233 14.27 6.19 4.35
N LEU A 234 15.41 6.70 3.91
CA LEU A 234 15.51 7.66 2.82
C LEU A 234 15.88 6.94 1.53
N ARG A 235 14.93 6.90 0.60
CA ARG A 235 15.04 6.23 -0.71
C ARG A 235 15.10 7.24 -1.84
N GLN A 236 15.97 6.98 -2.83
CA GLN A 236 16.11 7.79 -4.02
C GLN A 236 14.92 7.59 -4.95
N SER A 237 14.26 8.69 -5.31
CA SER A 237 13.18 8.65 -6.29
C SER A 237 13.69 8.21 -7.66
N PRO A 238 12.97 7.32 -8.38
CA PRO A 238 13.39 6.90 -9.70
C PRO A 238 13.39 8.07 -10.69
N GLU A 239 14.37 8.05 -11.60
CA GLU A 239 14.45 9.00 -12.71
C GLU A 239 13.26 8.86 -13.67
N PRO A 240 12.72 9.95 -14.22
CA PRO A 240 11.59 9.90 -15.15
C PRO A 240 11.83 8.98 -16.36
N SER A 241 13.08 8.88 -16.80
CA SER A 241 13.50 8.04 -17.93
C SER A 241 13.36 6.54 -17.68
N LYS A 242 13.28 6.09 -16.42
CA LYS A 242 13.15 4.66 -16.06
C LYS A 242 11.70 4.15 -16.15
N GLY A 243 10.75 5.04 -16.47
CA GLY A 243 9.34 4.69 -16.68
C GLY A 243 8.53 4.53 -15.38
N PRO A 244 7.18 4.47 -15.49
CA PRO A 244 6.24 4.62 -14.38
C PRO A 244 6.29 3.52 -13.30
N MET A 245 6.91 2.37 -13.61
CA MET A 245 7.02 1.21 -12.71
C MET A 245 8.39 1.12 -12.02
N ALA A 246 9.28 2.08 -12.24
CA ALA A 246 10.59 2.08 -11.61
C ALA A 246 10.45 2.20 -10.08
N SER A 247 11.16 1.35 -9.35
CA SER A 247 11.16 1.38 -7.89
C SER A 247 12.25 2.32 -7.35
N PRO A 248 12.02 2.96 -6.20
CA PRO A 248 13.05 3.69 -5.48
C PRO A 248 14.26 2.81 -5.13
N THR A 249 15.46 3.40 -5.20
CA THR A 249 16.72 2.74 -4.82
C THR A 249 17.31 3.36 -3.56
N ASP A 250 18.37 2.79 -3.03
CA ASP A 250 19.15 3.46 -1.98
C ASP A 250 20.02 4.56 -2.58
N TYR A 251 20.33 5.58 -1.77
CA TYR A 251 21.32 6.59 -2.11
C TYR A 251 22.72 6.05 -1.89
N ASP A 252 23.63 6.28 -2.85
CA ASP A 252 25.07 6.02 -2.64
C ASP A 252 25.63 6.93 -1.54
N ASP A 253 25.19 8.20 -1.53
CA ASP A 253 25.49 9.19 -0.49
C ASP A 253 24.25 10.04 -0.21
N ALA A 254 23.59 9.79 0.92
CA ALA A 254 22.42 10.53 1.35
C ALA A 254 22.73 12.02 1.66
N SER A 255 23.98 12.36 1.97
CA SER A 255 24.36 13.74 2.30
C SER A 255 24.20 14.70 1.12
N ALA A 256 24.20 14.18 -0.10
CA ALA A 256 24.04 14.95 -1.33
C ALA A 256 22.64 15.58 -1.50
N VAL A 257 21.61 15.00 -0.85
CA VAL A 257 20.21 15.50 -0.95
C VAL A 257 19.71 16.16 0.32
N LEU A 258 20.47 16.07 1.42
CA LEU A 258 20.14 16.65 2.71
C LEU A 258 20.66 18.09 2.82
N PRO A 259 20.06 18.93 3.69
CA PRO A 259 20.61 20.23 3.99
C PRO A 259 22.06 20.14 4.48
N LYS A 260 22.91 21.08 4.06
CA LYS A 260 24.33 21.08 4.42
C LYS A 260 24.51 21.02 5.94
N GLY A 261 25.31 20.05 6.42
CA GLY A 261 25.61 19.83 7.84
C GLY A 261 24.48 19.19 8.65
N PHE A 262 23.38 18.73 8.02
CA PHE A 262 22.26 18.08 8.71
C PHE A 262 22.69 16.84 9.49
N LEU A 263 23.52 15.98 8.89
CA LEU A 263 24.01 14.76 9.55
C LEU A 263 24.85 15.08 10.80
N ASP A 264 25.66 16.14 10.74
CA ASP A 264 26.48 16.59 11.88
C ASP A 264 25.59 17.16 13.00
N ARG A 265 24.60 17.99 12.65
CA ARG A 265 23.70 18.63 13.63
C ARG A 265 22.73 17.65 14.29
N THR A 266 22.38 16.57 13.59
CA THR A 266 21.49 15.52 14.11
C THR A 266 22.26 14.31 14.64
N HIS A 267 23.60 14.39 14.70
CA HIS A 267 24.44 13.33 15.22
C HIS A 267 24.02 12.93 16.64
N GLY A 268 23.65 11.66 16.82
CA GLY A 268 23.23 11.09 18.10
C GLY A 268 21.72 11.11 18.37
N ILE A 269 20.93 11.89 17.61
CA ILE A 269 19.46 11.84 17.68
C ILE A 269 18.83 11.28 16.40
N GLY A 270 19.51 11.39 15.26
CA GLY A 270 19.03 10.96 13.96
C GLY A 270 19.88 9.87 13.34
N LYS A 271 19.24 8.93 12.65
CA LYS A 271 19.91 7.96 11.78
C LYS A 271 19.19 7.89 10.43
N ILE A 272 19.95 8.07 9.35
CA ILE A 272 19.48 7.86 7.97
C ILE A 272 19.89 6.47 7.52
N ILE A 273 18.94 5.74 6.91
CA ILE A 273 19.16 4.40 6.36
C ILE A 273 18.55 4.32 4.95
N GLY A 274 19.01 3.34 4.17
CA GLY A 274 18.40 3.00 2.88
C GLY A 274 17.16 2.13 3.07
N TRP A 275 17.23 0.87 2.63
CA TRP A 275 16.18 -0.10 2.87
C TRP A 275 16.01 -0.36 4.38
N ALA A 276 14.77 -0.43 4.84
CA ALA A 276 14.45 -0.67 6.24
C ALA A 276 13.99 -2.12 6.47
N PRO A 277 14.59 -2.87 7.42
CA PRO A 277 14.00 -4.10 7.96
C PRO A 277 12.79 -3.74 8.84
N GLN A 278 11.75 -3.21 8.20
CA GLN A 278 10.67 -2.45 8.82
C GLN A 278 9.99 -3.19 9.96
N LEU A 279 9.66 -4.47 9.75
CA LEU A 279 8.96 -5.26 10.76
C LEU A 279 9.77 -5.41 12.06
N ALA A 280 11.09 -5.58 11.94
CA ALA A 280 11.98 -5.65 13.08
C ALA A 280 12.16 -4.28 13.76
N ILE A 281 12.17 -3.20 12.98
CA ILE A 281 12.21 -1.83 13.51
C ILE A 281 10.93 -1.53 14.29
N LEU A 282 9.75 -1.77 13.72
CA LEU A 282 8.47 -1.51 14.37
C LEU A 282 8.30 -2.31 15.66
N GLY A 283 8.83 -3.54 15.72
CA GLY A 283 8.84 -4.33 16.94
C GLY A 283 9.89 -3.93 17.98
N HIS A 284 10.73 -2.93 17.70
CA HIS A 284 11.77 -2.50 18.62
C HIS A 284 11.23 -1.54 19.70
N PRO A 285 11.51 -1.75 21.00
CA PRO A 285 10.95 -0.93 22.09
C PRO A 285 11.25 0.57 22.03
N ALA A 286 12.32 0.96 21.35
CA ALA A 286 12.69 2.37 21.15
C ALA A 286 11.74 3.13 20.21
N ILE A 287 10.99 2.44 19.34
CA ILE A 287 10.06 3.09 18.42
C ILE A 287 8.84 3.59 19.20
N GLY A 288 8.56 4.88 19.09
CA GLY A 288 7.42 5.55 19.72
C GLY A 288 6.37 6.06 18.73
N GLY A 289 6.69 6.09 17.43
CA GLY A 289 5.76 6.53 16.40
C GLY A 289 6.26 6.23 15.00
N PHE A 290 5.33 6.19 14.04
CA PHE A 290 5.61 5.82 12.67
C PHE A 290 5.02 6.81 11.67
N VAL A 291 5.85 7.54 10.94
CA VAL A 291 5.42 8.30 9.77
C VAL A 291 5.33 7.35 8.59
N SER A 292 4.12 7.17 8.09
CA SER A 292 3.81 6.14 7.09
C SER A 292 2.97 6.69 5.95
N HIS A 293 3.25 6.19 4.76
CA HIS A 293 2.36 6.33 3.62
C HIS A 293 1.05 5.52 3.71
N CYS A 294 0.81 4.79 4.80
CA CYS A 294 -0.47 4.10 5.06
C CYS A 294 -0.83 3.00 4.05
N GLY A 295 0.16 2.42 3.36
CA GLY A 295 -0.05 1.16 2.64
C GLY A 295 -0.52 0.07 3.61
N TRP A 296 -1.50 -0.72 3.20
CA TRP A 296 -2.28 -1.55 4.14
C TRP A 296 -1.43 -2.54 4.95
N ASN A 297 -0.45 -3.21 4.32
CA ASN A 297 0.46 -4.11 5.04
C ASN A 297 1.22 -3.38 6.17
N LEU A 298 1.71 -2.16 5.91
CA LEU A 298 2.46 -1.38 6.89
C LEU A 298 1.55 -0.90 8.04
N THR A 299 0.30 -0.57 7.72
CA THR A 299 -0.72 -0.25 8.71
C THR A 299 -0.93 -1.42 9.68
N LEU A 300 -1.08 -2.64 9.16
CA LEU A 300 -1.24 -3.84 9.98
C LEU A 300 0.01 -4.14 10.83
N GLU A 301 1.21 -3.94 10.29
CA GLU A 301 2.46 -4.08 11.06
C GLU A 301 2.53 -3.08 12.22
N SER A 302 2.16 -1.82 11.97
CA SER A 302 2.12 -0.79 13.00
C SER A 302 1.10 -1.11 14.10
N ILE A 303 -0.10 -1.56 13.71
CA ILE A 303 -1.15 -1.98 14.65
C ILE A 303 -0.67 -3.17 15.49
N TRP A 304 -0.03 -4.16 14.85
CA TRP A 304 0.47 -5.35 15.53
C TRP A 304 1.50 -5.04 16.62
N PHE A 305 2.36 -4.04 16.39
CA PHE A 305 3.36 -3.59 17.36
C PHE A 305 2.91 -2.38 18.20
N GLU A 306 1.63 -2.00 18.11
CA GLU A 306 1.05 -0.90 18.90
C GLU A 306 1.74 0.46 18.68
N VAL A 307 2.31 0.67 17.49
CA VAL A 307 2.99 1.92 17.14
C VAL A 307 1.98 2.90 16.53
N PRO A 308 1.79 4.12 17.09
CA PRO A 308 0.89 5.12 16.53
C PRO A 308 1.42 5.68 15.21
N ILE A 309 0.51 6.04 14.30
CA ILE A 309 0.84 6.44 12.94
C ILE A 309 0.67 7.95 12.74
N ALA A 310 1.64 8.60 12.11
CA ALA A 310 1.49 9.89 11.48
C ALA A 310 1.28 9.69 9.98
N VAL A 311 0.07 9.98 9.48
CA VAL A 311 -0.35 9.60 8.13
C VAL A 311 0.15 10.59 7.08
N TRP A 312 0.83 10.06 6.08
CA TRP A 312 1.32 10.83 4.93
C TRP A 312 1.26 9.98 3.64
N PRO A 313 0.04 9.69 3.15
CA PRO A 313 -0.20 8.88 1.96
C PRO A 313 0.46 9.46 0.71
N ILE A 314 0.74 8.61 -0.30
CA ILE A 314 1.41 9.01 -1.54
C ILE A 314 0.66 8.54 -2.80
N PHE A 315 0.18 7.30 -2.84
CA PHE A 315 -0.43 6.69 -4.03
C PHE A 315 -1.43 5.56 -3.70
N ALA A 316 -1.97 4.91 -4.74
CA ALA A 316 -2.96 3.85 -4.61
C ALA A 316 -4.16 4.27 -3.74
N GLU A 317 -4.58 3.45 -2.78
CA GLU A 317 -5.68 3.69 -1.86
C GLU A 317 -5.27 4.35 -0.54
N GLN A 318 -4.01 4.74 -0.40
CA GLN A 318 -3.41 5.16 0.87
C GLN A 318 -4.15 6.34 1.54
N GLN A 319 -4.73 7.25 0.75
CA GLN A 319 -5.52 8.37 1.27
C GLN A 319 -6.78 7.89 1.99
N LEU A 320 -7.43 6.84 1.48
CA LEU A 320 -8.58 6.23 2.13
C LEU A 320 -8.17 5.47 3.40
N ASN A 321 -7.05 4.75 3.36
CA ASN A 321 -6.50 4.09 4.55
C ASN A 321 -6.17 5.13 5.63
N ALA A 322 -5.54 6.24 5.26
CA ALA A 322 -5.22 7.35 6.15
C ALA A 322 -6.48 8.00 6.74
N PHE A 323 -7.52 8.22 5.92
CA PHE A 323 -8.82 8.70 6.37
C PHE A 323 -9.42 7.80 7.45
N LYS A 324 -9.46 6.50 7.19
CA LYS A 324 -9.97 5.51 8.14
C LYS A 324 -9.22 5.56 9.46
N LEU A 325 -7.89 5.55 9.42
CA LEU A 325 -7.04 5.57 10.60
C LEU A 325 -7.24 6.82 11.47
N VAL A 326 -7.36 8.00 10.85
CA VAL A 326 -7.48 9.28 11.56
C VAL A 326 -8.92 9.58 11.96
N ARG A 327 -9.88 9.43 11.04
CA ARG A 327 -11.26 9.93 11.20
C ARG A 327 -12.20 8.90 11.79
N GLU A 328 -11.94 7.61 11.62
CA GLU A 328 -12.84 6.55 12.10
C GLU A 328 -12.27 5.81 13.31
N LEU A 329 -11.00 5.43 13.24
CA LEU A 329 -10.39 4.57 14.25
C LEU A 329 -9.67 5.34 15.36
N GLY A 330 -9.27 6.60 15.11
CA GLY A 330 -8.51 7.40 16.08
C GLY A 330 -7.12 6.82 16.41
N LEU A 331 -6.53 6.05 15.48
CA LEU A 331 -5.24 5.37 15.64
C LEU A 331 -4.06 6.18 15.07
N ALA A 332 -4.33 7.34 14.49
CA ALA A 332 -3.34 8.12 13.77
C ALA A 332 -3.59 9.63 13.84
N VAL A 333 -2.52 10.39 13.59
CA VAL A 333 -2.54 11.85 13.40
C VAL A 333 -2.21 12.21 11.96
N GLU A 334 -2.73 13.32 11.47
CA GLU A 334 -2.55 13.74 10.07
C GLU A 334 -1.28 14.59 9.90
N ILE A 335 -0.38 14.23 8.98
CA ILE A 335 0.57 15.21 8.44
C ILE A 335 -0.04 15.90 7.22
N LYS A 336 -0.44 15.10 6.23
CA LYS A 336 -1.07 15.59 4.99
C LYS A 336 -1.86 14.46 4.31
N MET A 337 -3.16 14.39 4.57
CA MET A 337 -4.01 13.26 4.17
C MET A 337 -4.34 13.21 2.67
N ASP A 338 -4.35 14.36 2.00
CA ASP A 338 -4.63 14.52 0.57
C ASP A 338 -3.34 14.57 -0.28
N TYR A 339 -2.16 14.37 0.33
CA TYR A 339 -0.91 14.27 -0.42
C TYR A 339 -0.99 13.14 -1.43
N ARG A 340 -0.55 13.41 -2.65
CA ARG A 340 -0.49 12.43 -3.73
C ARG A 340 0.63 12.76 -4.70
N ARG A 341 1.23 11.73 -5.28
CA ARG A 341 2.16 11.86 -6.40
C ARG A 341 1.43 11.50 -7.70
N ASP A 342 1.22 12.47 -8.57
CA ASP A 342 0.57 12.26 -9.87
C ASP A 342 1.52 11.60 -10.87
N GLY A 343 1.80 10.30 -10.66
CA GLY A 343 2.68 9.53 -11.52
C GLY A 343 4.13 10.05 -11.56
N ILE A 344 4.97 9.36 -12.32
CA ILE A 344 6.35 9.79 -12.56
C ILE A 344 6.32 10.86 -13.65
N GLY A 345 6.61 12.12 -13.30
CA GLY A 345 6.74 13.22 -14.26
C GLY A 345 5.77 14.40 -14.10
N SER A 346 4.86 14.40 -13.11
CA SER A 346 4.20 15.67 -12.74
C SER A 346 5.19 16.55 -11.97
N ASP A 347 5.44 17.76 -12.49
CA ASP A 347 6.38 18.70 -11.89
C ASP A 347 5.75 19.57 -10.81
N GLU A 348 4.42 19.64 -10.75
CA GLU A 348 3.68 20.29 -9.68
C GLU A 348 3.25 19.24 -8.65
N ILE A 349 4.04 19.11 -7.59
CA ILE A 349 3.66 18.39 -6.38
C ILE A 349 3.69 19.42 -5.25
N GLU A 350 2.62 19.50 -4.46
CA GLU A 350 2.58 20.35 -3.28
C GLU A 350 3.72 19.95 -2.34
N ILE A 351 4.61 20.90 -2.03
CA ILE A 351 5.65 20.70 -1.03
C ILE A 351 5.01 20.94 0.35
N VAL A 352 5.01 19.90 1.17
CA VAL A 352 4.59 19.98 2.56
C VAL A 352 5.71 20.64 3.36
N SER A 353 5.45 21.83 3.88
CA SER A 353 6.46 22.62 4.62
C SER A 353 6.89 21.94 5.92
N ALA A 354 8.12 22.21 6.36
CA ALA A 354 8.70 21.71 7.60
C ALA A 354 7.81 21.98 8.81
N LYS A 355 7.21 23.18 8.88
CA LYS A 355 6.27 23.60 9.92
C LYS A 355 5.00 22.73 9.96
N THR A 356 4.52 22.27 8.80
CA THR A 356 3.36 21.37 8.72
C THR A 356 3.73 19.98 9.22
N ILE A 357 4.90 19.49 8.79
CA ILE A 357 5.41 18.16 9.16
C ILE A 357 5.67 18.08 10.68
N GLU A 358 6.35 19.09 11.24
CA GLU A 358 6.70 19.16 12.66
C GLU A 358 5.45 19.13 13.56
N LYS A 359 4.40 19.86 13.18
CA LYS A 359 3.20 19.97 14.01
C LYS A 359 2.35 18.71 13.98
N GLY A 360 2.10 18.18 12.79
CA GLY A 360 0.92 17.34 12.55
C GLY A 360 -0.39 18.08 12.85
N LYS A 361 -1.45 17.82 12.10
CA LYS A 361 -2.81 18.23 12.47
C LYS A 361 -3.36 17.19 13.45
N GLY A 362 -3.32 17.50 14.75
CA GLY A 362 -3.94 16.66 15.78
C GLY A 362 -3.33 16.70 17.19
N ALA A 363 -2.88 17.86 17.65
CA ALA A 363 -2.60 18.10 19.08
C ALA A 363 -3.68 19.02 19.67
#